data_AF-A0AAV9UA03-F1
#
_entry.id   AF-A0AAV9UA03-F1
#
_cell.length_a   1.000
_cell.length_b   1.000
_cell.length_c   1.000
_cell.angle_alpha   90.00
_cell.angle_beta   90.00
_cell.angle_gamma   90.00
#
_symmetry.space_group_name_H-M   'P 1'
#
loop_
_entity.id
_entity.type
_entity.pdbx_description
1 polymer ?
#
loop_
_entity_poly.entity_id
_entity_poly.type
_entity_poly.pdbx_seq_one_letter_code
_entity_poly.pdbx_strand_id
1 'polypeptide(L)'
;MAVRVVVHSTRAVRDGKSLNHWTIFLLLAEDQSIRINMRDKTPEEWKYGLPDDADYGEPGCMELIRHLYQTSTSAIRYWDFPCLAGHRVDEFVNTLIRNGRGYYTMAVGGSGCRYWVYTAVSDFVVAELIQEDAAQTLLRH
;
A
#
# COMPACT_ATOMS: atom_id res chain seq x y z
N MET A 1 -12.33 -6.38 -12.47
CA MET A 1 -11.21 -5.74 -11.74
C MET A 1 -11.26 -6.23 -10.30
N ALA A 2 -10.11 -6.35 -9.64
CA ALA A 2 -10.02 -6.69 -8.23
C ALA A 2 -8.93 -5.86 -7.56
N VAL A 3 -9.08 -5.60 -6.27
CA VAL A 3 -8.02 -5.05 -5.42
C VAL A 3 -7.27 -6.21 -4.79
N ARG A 4 -6.00 -6.36 -5.11
CA ARG A 4 -5.11 -7.36 -4.51
C ARG A 4 -4.19 -6.69 -3.51
N VAL A 5 -4.18 -7.16 -2.27
CA VAL A 5 -3.17 -6.78 -1.28
C VAL A 5 -2.06 -7.82 -1.30
N VAL A 6 -0.80 -7.38 -1.42
CA VAL A 6 0.36 -8.27 -1.52
C VAL A 6 1.34 -8.00 -0.40
N VAL A 7 1.78 -9.08 0.26
CA VAL A 7 2.93 -9.08 1.15
C VAL A 7 4.15 -9.53 0.35
N HIS A 8 5.17 -8.68 0.33
CA HIS A 8 6.45 -8.93 -0.33
C HIS A 8 7.51 -9.34 0.67
N SER A 9 8.38 -10.28 0.26
CA SER A 9 9.66 -10.46 0.93
C SER A 9 10.61 -9.34 0.53
N THR A 10 11.16 -8.61 1.51
CA THR A 10 12.21 -7.60 1.26
C THR A 10 13.62 -8.20 1.32
N ARG A 11 13.73 -9.48 1.71
CA ARG A 11 14.99 -10.18 2.04
C ARG A 11 15.81 -9.53 3.16
N ALA A 12 15.36 -8.41 3.73
CA ALA A 12 15.99 -7.73 4.83
C ALA A 12 15.57 -8.38 6.16
N VAL A 13 16.48 -8.40 7.13
CA VAL A 13 16.23 -8.91 8.48
C VAL A 13 16.56 -7.81 9.49
N ARG A 14 15.64 -7.53 10.42
CA ARG A 14 15.86 -6.64 11.56
C ARG A 14 15.50 -7.40 12.83
N ASP A 15 16.39 -7.41 13.81
CA ASP A 15 16.23 -8.13 15.08
C ASP A 15 15.87 -9.62 14.92
N GLY A 16 16.50 -10.28 13.94
CA GLY A 16 16.25 -11.69 13.63
C GLY A 16 14.91 -11.99 12.93
N LYS A 17 14.11 -10.97 12.59
CA LYS A 17 12.84 -11.11 11.87
C LYS A 17 12.98 -10.60 10.43
N SER A 18 12.49 -11.37 9.46
CA SER A 18 12.39 -10.89 8.08
C SER A 18 11.42 -9.70 8.03
N LEU A 19 11.88 -8.59 7.50
CA LEU A 19 11.01 -7.48 7.14
C LEU A 19 10.15 -7.92 5.94
N ASN A 20 8.91 -7.45 5.92
CA ASN A 20 8.01 -7.60 4.79
C ASN A 20 7.46 -6.23 4.41
N HIS A 21 6.99 -6.13 3.16
CA HIS A 21 6.43 -4.89 2.65
C HIS A 21 5.05 -5.15 2.07
N TRP A 22 4.10 -4.26 2.35
CA TRP A 22 2.72 -4.41 1.93
C TRP A 22 2.41 -3.41 0.83
N THR A 23 1.82 -3.89 -0.26
CA THR A 23 1.36 -3.03 -1.37
C THR A 23 -0.03 -3.41 -1.84
N ILE A 24 -0.64 -2.54 -2.61
CA ILE A 24 -1.94 -2.75 -3.24
C ILE A 24 -1.75 -2.85 -4.75
N PHE A 25 -2.44 -3.76 -5.39
CA PHE A 25 -2.49 -3.94 -6.83
C PHE A 25 -3.94 -3.82 -7.29
N LEU A 26 -4.23 -2.92 -8.21
CA LEU A 26 -5.49 -2.91 -8.96
C LEU A 26 -5.31 -3.84 -10.17
N LEU A 27 -5.97 -5.00 -10.14
CA LEU A 27 -5.88 -6.01 -11.19
C LEU A 27 -6.76 -5.63 -12.39
N LEU A 28 -6.13 -5.34 -13.51
CA LEU A 28 -6.77 -4.94 -14.75
C LEU A 28 -6.96 -6.15 -15.68
N ALA A 29 -7.63 -5.94 -16.81
CA ALA A 29 -7.69 -6.94 -17.88
C ALA A 29 -6.30 -7.24 -18.46
N GLU A 30 -6.20 -8.34 -19.21
CA GLU A 30 -4.99 -8.71 -19.98
C GLU A 30 -3.72 -8.83 -19.13
N ASP A 31 -3.83 -9.41 -17.93
CA ASP A 31 -2.70 -9.64 -17.03
C ASP A 31 -1.93 -8.38 -16.60
N GLN A 32 -2.57 -7.22 -16.63
CA GLN A 32 -1.98 -5.95 -16.20
C GLN A 32 -2.41 -5.58 -14.78
N SER A 33 -1.63 -4.71 -14.14
CA SER A 33 -2.00 -4.14 -12.86
C SER A 33 -1.45 -2.73 -12.64
N ILE A 34 -2.08 -1.99 -11.73
CA ILE A 34 -1.50 -0.76 -11.15
C ILE A 34 -1.12 -1.07 -9.71
N ARG A 35 0.16 -0.98 -9.38
CA ARG A 35 0.64 -1.05 -8.01
C ARG A 35 0.54 0.33 -7.36
N ILE A 36 -0.21 0.40 -6.28
CA ILE A 36 -0.25 1.53 -5.35
C ILE A 36 0.59 1.15 -4.14
N ASN A 37 1.59 1.97 -3.87
CA ASN A 37 2.61 1.68 -2.87
C ASN A 37 2.84 2.90 -1.98
N MET A 38 3.11 2.66 -0.70
CA MET A 38 3.68 3.66 0.19
C MET A 38 5.09 3.19 0.56
N ARG A 39 6.09 3.90 0.03
CA ARG A 39 7.51 3.62 0.30
C ARG A 39 8.14 4.77 1.06
N ASP A 40 9.31 4.51 1.63
CA ASP A 40 10.17 5.57 2.13
C ASP A 40 10.59 6.48 0.96
N LYS A 41 10.77 7.77 1.25
CA LYS A 41 11.37 8.71 0.30
C LYS A 41 12.86 8.41 0.16
N THR A 42 13.40 8.64 -1.03
CA THR A 42 14.85 8.57 -1.23
C THR A 42 15.52 9.84 -0.69
N PRO A 43 16.84 9.85 -0.44
CA PRO A 43 17.57 11.06 -0.03
C PRO A 43 17.41 12.25 -0.99
N GLU A 44 17.16 11.97 -2.28
CA GLU A 44 16.88 13.00 -3.29
C GLU A 44 15.47 13.60 -3.15
N GLU A 45 14.49 12.82 -2.70
CA GLU A 45 13.10 13.24 -2.48
C GLU A 45 12.89 13.90 -1.10
N TRP A 46 13.73 13.55 -0.12
CA TRP A 46 13.70 14.09 1.23
C TRP A 46 15.11 14.24 1.80
N LYS A 47 15.63 15.47 1.74
CA LYS A 47 16.98 15.81 2.19
C LYS A 47 17.08 16.21 3.67
N TYR A 48 15.96 16.25 4.38
CA TYR A 48 15.91 16.73 5.76
C TYR A 48 16.04 15.55 6.71
N GLY A 49 17.06 15.55 7.56
CA GLY A 49 17.08 14.62 8.69
C GLY A 49 15.95 14.95 9.66
N LEU A 50 15.44 13.93 10.34
CA LEU A 50 14.61 14.15 11.52
C LEU A 50 15.50 14.69 12.66
N PRO A 51 14.96 15.57 13.53
CA PRO A 51 15.61 15.88 14.80
C PRO A 51 15.94 14.61 15.59
N ASP A 52 17.04 14.63 16.37
CA ASP A 52 17.46 13.47 17.18
C ASP A 52 16.40 13.04 18.21
N ASP A 53 15.52 13.96 18.61
CA ASP A 53 14.43 13.77 19.56
C ASP A 53 13.04 13.60 18.90
N ALA A 54 12.99 13.40 17.58
CA ALA A 54 11.73 13.22 16.88
C ALA A 54 10.99 11.95 17.34
N ASP A 55 9.72 12.11 17.68
CA ASP A 55 8.80 11.01 17.99
C ASP A 55 8.05 10.47 16.75
N TYR A 56 8.32 11.04 15.58
CA TYR A 56 7.76 10.67 14.28
C TYR A 56 8.86 10.23 13.30
N GLY A 57 8.51 9.41 12.31
CA GLY A 57 9.44 9.00 11.25
C GLY A 57 9.38 9.91 10.01
N GLU A 58 10.04 9.49 8.94
CA GLU A 58 10.11 10.29 7.71
C GLU A 58 8.80 10.27 6.92
N PRO A 59 8.49 11.33 6.16
CA PRO A 59 7.31 11.32 5.29
C PRO A 59 7.48 10.26 4.19
N GLY A 60 6.44 9.46 3.98
CA GLY A 60 6.40 8.48 2.91
C GLY A 60 6.16 9.10 1.52
N CYS A 61 6.32 8.28 0.49
CA CYS A 61 6.00 8.60 -0.89
C CYS A 61 4.94 7.62 -1.41
N MET A 62 3.74 8.13 -1.70
CA MET A 62 2.71 7.36 -2.39
C MET A 62 3.05 7.28 -3.87
N GLU A 63 3.29 6.06 -4.33
CA GLU A 63 3.75 5.76 -5.68
C GLU A 63 2.69 4.93 -6.42
N LEU A 64 2.48 5.27 -7.70
CA LEU A 64 1.61 4.52 -8.61
C LEU A 64 2.43 4.06 -9.81
N ILE A 65 2.53 2.74 -10.00
CA ILE A 65 3.29 2.15 -11.11
C ILE A 65 2.41 1.16 -11.86
N ARG A 66 2.40 1.27 -13.19
CA ARG A 66 1.79 0.26 -14.06
C ARG A 66 2.73 -0.92 -14.27
N HIS A 67 2.19 -2.12 -14.19
CA HIS A 67 2.87 -3.38 -14.48
C HIS A 67 2.12 -4.18 -15.55
N LEU A 68 2.88 -4.91 -16.37
CA LEU A 68 2.39 -5.89 -17.35
C LEU A 68 2.29 -7.30 -16.74
N TYR A 69 2.06 -7.36 -15.43
CA TYR A 69 1.84 -8.59 -14.68
C TYR A 69 0.84 -8.31 -13.56
N GLN A 70 0.14 -9.35 -13.09
CA GLN A 70 -0.76 -9.28 -11.92
C GLN A 70 -0.14 -9.82 -10.62
N THR A 71 0.92 -10.61 -10.72
CA THR A 71 1.58 -11.23 -9.56
C THR A 71 3.07 -10.89 -9.58
N SER A 72 3.55 -10.27 -8.51
CA SER A 72 4.97 -10.00 -8.34
C SER A 72 5.73 -11.26 -7.92
N THR A 73 6.96 -11.44 -8.40
CA THR A 73 7.83 -12.57 -8.03
C THR A 73 8.29 -12.54 -6.57
N SER A 74 8.19 -11.40 -5.89
CA SER A 74 8.50 -11.25 -4.47
C SER A 74 7.30 -11.52 -3.54
N ALA A 75 6.12 -11.81 -4.09
CA ALA A 75 4.91 -12.08 -3.32
C ALA A 75 5.07 -13.36 -2.49
N ILE A 76 4.91 -13.24 -1.17
CA ILE A 76 4.87 -14.39 -0.24
C ILE A 76 3.44 -14.72 0.18
N ARG A 77 2.52 -13.75 0.12
CA ARG A 77 1.09 -13.91 0.38
C ARG A 77 0.33 -12.79 -0.31
N TYR A 78 -0.90 -13.07 -0.75
CA TYR A 78 -1.82 -12.04 -1.23
C TYR A 78 -3.27 -12.36 -0.89
N TRP A 79 -4.12 -11.34 -0.94
CA TRP A 79 -5.57 -11.44 -0.80
C TRP A 79 -6.24 -10.62 -1.90
N ASP A 80 -7.26 -11.18 -2.54
CA ASP A 80 -8.00 -10.53 -3.61
C ASP A 80 -9.40 -10.14 -3.14
N PHE A 81 -9.75 -8.89 -3.35
CA PHE A 81 -11.05 -8.30 -3.04
C PHE A 81 -11.71 -7.87 -4.35
N PRO A 82 -12.78 -8.55 -4.79
CA PRO A 82 -13.50 -8.17 -5.99
C PRO A 82 -14.00 -6.72 -5.88
N CYS A 83 -13.80 -5.94 -6.94
CA CYS A 83 -14.39 -4.60 -7.03
C CYS A 83 -15.90 -4.72 -7.27
N LEU A 84 -16.67 -3.77 -6.75
CA LEU A 84 -18.05 -3.60 -7.19
C LEU A 84 -18.07 -3.20 -8.68
N ALA A 85 -19.16 -3.50 -9.38
CA ALA A 85 -19.19 -3.40 -10.83
C ALA A 85 -19.08 -1.94 -11.30
N GLY A 86 -18.25 -1.69 -12.32
CA GLY A 86 -18.20 -0.40 -13.03
C GLY A 86 -17.12 0.59 -12.59
N HIS A 87 -16.36 0.31 -11.53
CA HIS A 87 -15.33 1.25 -11.06
C HIS A 87 -14.09 1.30 -11.95
N ARG A 88 -13.49 2.50 -12.03
CA ARG A 88 -12.26 2.81 -12.73
C ARG A 88 -11.10 3.03 -11.77
N VAL A 89 -9.86 2.89 -12.27
CA VAL A 89 -8.63 3.11 -11.48
C VAL A 89 -8.61 4.50 -10.82
N ASP A 90 -9.03 5.53 -11.53
CA ASP A 90 -9.01 6.90 -11.03
C ASP A 90 -9.90 7.12 -9.80
N GLU A 91 -10.97 6.34 -9.62
CA GLU A 91 -11.82 6.41 -8.43
C GLU A 91 -11.06 5.97 -7.16
N PHE A 92 -10.25 4.91 -7.26
CA PHE A 92 -9.40 4.46 -6.15
C PHE A 92 -8.35 5.51 -5.81
N VAL A 93 -7.66 6.04 -6.82
CA VAL A 93 -6.61 7.04 -6.62
C VAL A 93 -7.19 8.34 -6.04
N ASN A 94 -8.32 8.81 -6.56
CA ASN A 94 -9.00 9.99 -6.05
C ASN A 94 -9.47 9.82 -4.61
N THR A 95 -9.92 8.62 -4.22
CA THR A 95 -10.29 8.31 -2.84
C THR A 95 -9.09 8.51 -1.90
N LEU A 96 -7.93 7.94 -2.25
CA LEU A 96 -6.70 8.10 -1.45
C LEU A 96 -6.24 9.55 -1.37
N ILE A 97 -6.32 10.30 -2.48
CA ILE A 97 -5.94 11.72 -2.52
C ILE A 97 -6.88 12.56 -1.64
N ARG A 98 -8.19 12.39 -1.79
CA ARG A 98 -9.20 13.14 -1.00
C ARG A 98 -9.07 12.89 0.49
N ASN A 99 -8.71 11.67 0.88
CA ASN A 99 -8.50 11.30 2.28
C ASN A 99 -7.07 11.59 2.78
N GLY A 100 -6.24 12.28 1.98
CA GLY A 100 -4.90 12.69 2.38
C GLY A 100 -3.90 11.55 2.56
N ARG A 101 -4.13 10.37 1.98
CA ARG A 101 -3.26 9.19 2.18
C ARG A 101 -1.87 9.32 1.56
N GLY A 102 -1.68 10.30 0.67
CA GLY A 102 -0.37 10.69 0.15
C GLY A 102 0.54 11.40 1.17
N TYR A 103 -0.01 11.88 2.29
CA TYR A 103 0.73 12.61 3.34
C TYR A 103 1.09 11.72 4.54
N TYR A 104 1.08 10.40 4.36
CA TYR A 104 1.37 9.47 5.44
C TYR A 104 2.83 9.58 5.90
N THR A 105 3.02 9.72 7.21
CA THR A 105 4.34 9.69 7.86
C THR A 105 4.61 8.28 8.34
N MET A 106 5.76 7.73 7.94
CA MET A 106 6.19 6.41 8.37
C MET A 106 6.59 6.46 9.85
N ALA A 107 6.53 5.34 10.56
CA ALA A 107 7.08 5.27 11.90
C ALA A 107 8.62 5.26 11.86
N VAL A 108 9.25 5.64 12.98
CA VAL A 108 10.71 5.64 13.12
C VAL A 108 11.28 4.29 12.66
N GLY A 109 12.23 4.34 11.73
CA GLY A 109 12.84 3.16 11.11
C GLY A 109 12.09 2.56 9.91
N GLY A 110 11.17 3.30 9.28
CA GLY A 110 10.57 2.95 7.97
C GLY A 110 9.43 1.92 8.05
N SER A 111 8.81 1.75 9.23
CA SER A 111 7.69 0.82 9.41
C SER A 111 6.34 1.53 9.25
N GLY A 112 5.28 0.79 8.93
CA GLY A 112 3.92 1.35 8.81
C GLY A 112 3.21 1.09 7.48
N CYS A 113 3.89 0.49 6.50
CA CYS A 113 3.27 0.15 5.21
C CYS A 113 2.01 -0.72 5.36
N ARG A 114 2.01 -1.69 6.29
CA ARG A 114 0.83 -2.51 6.59
C ARG A 114 -0.34 -1.68 7.11
N TYR A 115 -0.10 -0.76 8.05
CA TYR A 115 -1.15 0.10 8.60
C TYR A 115 -1.69 1.06 7.53
N TRP A 116 -0.80 1.61 6.71
CA TRP A 116 -1.20 2.44 5.57
C TRP A 116 -2.06 1.65 4.57
N VAL A 117 -1.68 0.43 4.20
CA VAL A 117 -2.47 -0.44 3.32
C VAL A 117 -3.83 -0.77 3.92
N TYR A 118 -3.88 -1.12 5.20
CA TYR A 118 -5.14 -1.33 5.92
C TYR A 118 -6.05 -0.09 5.85
N THR A 119 -5.47 1.09 6.06
CA THR A 119 -6.21 2.36 6.02
C THR A 119 -6.72 2.64 4.60
N ALA A 120 -5.90 2.46 3.58
CA ALA A 120 -6.28 2.62 2.18
C ALA A 120 -7.40 1.66 1.76
N VAL A 121 -7.33 0.39 2.17
CA VAL A 121 -8.39 -0.60 1.90
C VAL A 121 -9.67 -0.24 2.64
N SER A 122 -9.58 0.26 3.88
CA SER A 122 -10.73 0.76 4.63
C SER A 122 -11.41 1.93 3.91
N ASP A 123 -10.63 2.85 3.33
CA ASP A 123 -11.17 3.94 2.53
C ASP A 123 -11.91 3.44 1.28
N PHE A 124 -11.39 2.40 0.62
CA PHE A 124 -12.06 1.79 -0.54
C PHE A 124 -13.38 1.10 -0.17
N VAL A 125 -13.46 0.51 1.03
CA VAL A 125 -14.71 -0.03 1.57
C VAL A 125 -15.71 1.09 1.82
N VAL A 126 -15.30 2.16 2.50
CA VAL A 126 -16.18 3.32 2.81
C VAL A 126 -16.65 4.03 1.55
N ALA A 127 -15.82 4.06 0.50
CA ALA A 127 -16.17 4.59 -0.81
C ALA A 127 -16.98 3.61 -1.68
N GLU A 128 -17.38 2.46 -1.14
CA GLU A 128 -18.15 1.41 -1.82
C GLU A 128 -17.46 0.89 -3.11
N LEU A 129 -16.13 0.87 -3.15
CA LEU A 129 -15.36 0.40 -4.31
C LEU A 129 -15.12 -1.12 -4.27
N ILE A 130 -15.11 -1.70 -3.08
CA ILE A 130 -14.88 -3.13 -2.78
C ILE A 130 -15.80 -3.60 -1.64
N GLN A 131 -15.85 -4.91 -1.41
CA GLN A 131 -16.68 -5.54 -0.37
C GLN A 131 -16.30 -5.15 1.07
N GLU A 132 -17.31 -5.05 1.95
CA GLU A 132 -17.19 -4.49 3.31
C GLU A 132 -16.25 -5.26 4.26
N ASP A 133 -16.01 -6.54 4.03
CA ASP A 133 -15.18 -7.41 4.88
C ASP A 133 -13.69 -7.38 4.54
N ALA A 134 -13.29 -6.67 3.48
CA ALA A 134 -11.92 -6.61 3.00
C ALA A 134 -10.94 -6.10 4.07
N ALA A 135 -11.25 -4.97 4.71
CA ALA A 135 -10.39 -4.37 5.72
C ALA A 135 -10.26 -5.25 6.98
N GLN A 136 -11.35 -5.90 7.40
CA GLN A 136 -11.36 -6.79 8.57
C GLN A 136 -10.48 -8.03 8.34
N THR A 137 -10.41 -8.52 7.11
CA THR A 137 -9.54 -9.64 6.73
C THR A 137 -8.06 -9.30 6.94
N LEU A 138 -7.65 -8.07 6.63
CA LEU A 138 -6.25 -7.64 6.76
C LEU A 138 -5.81 -7.37 8.21
N LEU A 139 -6.74 -6.93 9.08
CA LEU A 139 -6.44 -6.74 10.51
C LEU A 139 -5.98 -8.02 11.20
N ARG A 140 -6.47 -9.18 10.75
CA ARG A 140 -6.19 -10.50 11.36
C ARG A 140 -4.83 -11.09 10.99
N HIS A 141 -4.05 -10.44 10.11
CA HIS A 141 -2.80 -10.96 9.57
C HIS A 141 -1.66 -9.96 9.62
#